data_AF-Q6RFL7-F1
#
_entry.id   AF-Q6RFL7-F1
#
_cell.length_a   1.000
_cell.length_b   1.000
_cell.length_c   1.000
_cell.angle_alpha   90.00
_cell.angle_beta   90.00
_cell.angle_gamma   90.00
#
_symmetry.space_group_name_H-M   'P 1'
#
loop_
_entity.id
_entity.type
_entity.pdbx_description
1 polymer ?
#
loop_
_entity_poly.entity_id
_entity_poly.type
_entity_poly.pdbx_seq_one_letter_code
_entity_poly.pdbx_strand_id
1 'polypeptide(L)'
;QNEPFEDPYHGNGQFTEKRVYLNSKLPSWARAVVPKIFYVTEKAWNYYPYTITEYTCSFLPKFSIHIETKYEDNKGSNDSIFDNEAKDLEREVCFIDIACDEIPERYYKESEDPKHFKSEKTGRGQLREGWRDSHQPIMCSYK
;
A
#
# COMPACT_ATOMS: atom_id res chain seq x y z
N GLN A 1 -9.51 11.92 11.80
CA GLN A 1 -9.33 13.30 11.25
C GLN A 1 -9.17 13.19 9.75
N ASN A 2 -9.48 14.27 9.02
CA ASN A 2 -9.30 14.36 7.57
C ASN A 2 -9.22 15.85 7.19
N GLU A 3 -8.01 16.38 7.07
CA GLU A 3 -7.79 17.82 6.90
C GLU A 3 -6.54 18.12 6.06
N PRO A 4 -6.47 19.27 5.39
CA PRO A 4 -5.25 19.72 4.73
C PRO A 4 -4.08 19.81 5.71
N PHE A 5 -2.87 19.55 5.23
CA PHE A 5 -1.64 19.62 6.02
C PHE A 5 -0.53 20.25 5.18
N GLU A 6 0.26 21.14 5.77
CA GLU A 6 1.40 21.78 5.10
C GLU A 6 2.70 21.29 5.74
N ASP A 7 3.55 20.66 4.94
CA ASP A 7 4.86 20.18 5.36
C ASP A 7 5.98 21.12 4.86
N PRO A 8 6.98 21.46 5.70
CA PRO A 8 8.08 22.34 5.31
C PRO A 8 8.91 21.86 4.11
N TYR A 9 8.98 20.55 3.88
CA TYR A 9 9.81 19.92 2.84
C TYR A 9 8.98 19.40 1.66
N HIS A 10 7.79 18.86 1.95
CA HIS A 10 6.91 18.23 0.95
C HIS A 10 5.76 19.14 0.49
N GLY A 11 5.58 20.29 1.12
CA GLY A 11 4.56 21.28 0.75
C GLY A 11 3.14 20.86 1.15
N ASN A 12 2.16 21.26 0.34
CA ASN A 12 0.75 21.01 0.62
C ASN A 12 0.39 19.53 0.46
N GLY A 13 -0.37 19.00 1.41
CA GLY A 13 -0.87 17.65 1.41
C GLY A 13 -2.17 17.49 2.20
N GLN A 14 -2.50 16.24 2.48
CA GLN A 14 -3.68 15.85 3.23
C GLN A 14 -3.28 14.93 4.38
N PHE A 15 -3.70 15.28 5.59
CA PHE A 15 -3.57 14.42 6.76
C PHE A 15 -4.87 13.66 7.02
N THR A 16 -4.75 12.37 7.30
CA THR A 16 -5.87 11.55 7.79
C THR A 16 -5.46 10.76 9.02
N GLU A 17 -6.41 10.61 9.96
CA GLU A 17 -6.27 9.69 11.09
C GLU A 17 -7.51 8.80 11.17
N LYS A 18 -7.30 7.49 11.17
CA LYS A 18 -8.35 6.47 11.29
C LYS A 18 -8.05 5.53 12.45
N ARG A 19 -9.11 5.01 13.07
CA ARG A 19 -9.02 3.94 14.07
C ARG A 19 -9.63 2.67 13.50
N VAL A 20 -8.80 1.65 13.33
CA VAL A 20 -9.20 0.36 12.76
C VAL A 20 -9.39 -0.64 13.90
N TYR A 21 -10.63 -1.14 14.05
CA TYR A 21 -10.98 -2.13 15.06
C TYR A 21 -10.85 -3.54 14.47
N LEU A 22 -9.88 -4.31 14.93
CA LEU A 22 -9.49 -5.60 14.33
C LEU A 22 -10.06 -6.83 15.05
N ASN A 23 -10.82 -6.66 16.12
CA ASN A 23 -11.26 -7.75 17.00
C ASN A 23 -11.90 -8.96 16.28
N SER A 24 -12.70 -8.71 15.23
CA SER A 24 -13.37 -9.76 14.46
C SER A 24 -12.56 -10.31 13.29
N LYS A 25 -11.40 -9.72 13.00
CA LYS A 25 -10.55 -10.03 11.83
C LYS A 25 -9.23 -10.70 12.20
N LEU A 26 -8.93 -10.82 13.50
CA LEU A 26 -7.71 -11.47 13.97
C LEU A 26 -7.80 -13.00 13.89
N PRO A 27 -6.67 -13.67 13.57
CA PRO A 27 -6.54 -15.12 13.75
C PRO A 27 -6.86 -15.56 15.19
N SER A 28 -7.35 -16.78 15.35
CA SER A 28 -7.80 -17.30 16.65
C SER A 28 -6.72 -17.26 17.73
N TRP A 29 -5.46 -17.55 17.39
CA TRP A 29 -4.34 -17.48 18.33
C TRP A 29 -4.09 -16.05 18.82
N ALA A 30 -4.21 -15.04 17.94
CA ALA A 30 -4.00 -13.65 18.29
C ALA A 30 -5.12 -13.15 19.20
N ARG A 31 -6.38 -13.54 18.93
CA ARG A 31 -7.53 -13.21 19.79
C ARG A 31 -7.37 -13.67 21.24
N ALA A 32 -6.57 -14.72 21.50
CA ALA A 32 -6.33 -15.23 22.85
C ALA A 32 -5.38 -14.35 23.68
N VAL A 33 -4.55 -13.50 23.03
CA VAL A 33 -3.50 -12.72 23.69
C VAL A 33 -3.71 -11.21 23.65
N VAL A 34 -4.69 -10.73 22.87
CA VAL A 34 -5.02 -9.31 22.76
C VAL A 34 -6.20 -8.91 23.67
N PRO A 35 -6.27 -7.65 24.14
CA PRO A 35 -7.43 -7.15 24.88
C PRO A 35 -8.73 -7.27 24.10
N LYS A 36 -9.85 -7.37 24.82
CA LYS A 36 -11.20 -7.43 24.21
C LYS A 36 -11.55 -6.21 23.35
N ILE A 37 -10.99 -5.05 23.67
CA ILE A 37 -11.19 -3.81 22.90
C ILE A 37 -9.81 -3.19 22.69
N PHE A 38 -9.37 -3.18 21.44
CA PHE A 38 -8.20 -2.42 21.01
C PHE A 38 -8.43 -1.93 19.59
N TYR A 39 -7.60 -0.97 19.17
CA TYR A 39 -7.59 -0.47 17.81
C TYR A 39 -6.16 -0.24 17.33
N VAL A 40 -6.00 -0.24 16.02
CA VAL A 40 -4.81 0.28 15.35
C VAL A 40 -5.13 1.69 14.87
N THR A 41 -4.30 2.65 15.23
CA THR A 41 -4.39 4.02 14.72
C THR A 41 -3.56 4.08 13.45
N GLU A 42 -4.20 4.39 12.33
CA GLU A 42 -3.56 4.73 11.05
C GLU A 42 -3.48 6.26 10.97
N LYS A 43 -2.28 6.80 10.87
CA LYS A 43 -2.03 8.19 10.49
C LYS A 43 -1.40 8.20 9.12
N ALA A 44 -1.93 8.98 8.19
CA ALA A 44 -1.40 9.08 6.84
C ALA A 44 -1.26 10.54 6.42
N TRP A 45 -0.12 10.86 5.84
CA TRP A 45 0.20 12.14 5.24
C TRP A 45 0.42 11.94 3.74
N ASN A 46 -0.48 12.49 2.94
CA ASN A 46 -0.45 12.38 1.49
C ASN A 46 0.04 13.70 0.88
N TYR A 47 1.26 13.66 0.34
CA TYR A 47 1.93 14.73 -0.40
C TYR A 47 2.20 14.28 -1.84
N TYR A 48 1.21 13.65 -2.50
CA TYR A 48 1.39 13.00 -3.80
C TYR A 48 2.33 13.80 -4.72
N PRO A 49 3.42 13.19 -5.23
CA PRO A 49 3.67 11.75 -5.36
C PRO A 49 4.44 11.09 -4.19
N TYR A 50 4.43 11.68 -2.98
CA TYR A 50 4.99 11.06 -1.77
C TYR A 50 3.91 10.85 -0.71
N THR A 51 3.96 9.74 0.02
CA THR A 51 3.01 9.45 1.10
C THR A 51 3.71 8.75 2.25
N ILE A 52 3.36 9.13 3.47
CA ILE A 52 3.80 8.46 4.70
C ILE A 52 2.56 7.91 5.38
N THR A 53 2.60 6.66 5.82
CA THR A 53 1.55 6.06 6.66
C THR A 53 2.17 5.35 7.85
N GLU A 54 1.72 5.73 9.05
CA GLU A 54 2.12 5.14 10.31
C GLU A 54 0.95 4.38 10.95
N TYR A 55 1.20 3.15 11.38
CA TYR A 55 0.28 2.39 12.20
C TYR A 55 0.85 2.19 13.58
N THR A 56 0.06 2.52 14.61
CA THR A 56 0.38 2.25 16.01
C THR A 56 -0.76 1.48 16.67
N CYS A 57 -0.47 0.72 17.72
CA CYS A 57 -1.48 -0.10 18.39
C CYS A 57 -1.83 0.47 19.77
N SER A 58 -3.13 0.56 20.08
CA SER A 58 -3.61 1.15 21.34
C SER A 58 -3.19 0.40 22.60
N PHE A 59 -2.79 -0.88 22.49
CA PHE A 59 -2.41 -1.71 23.63
C PHE A 59 -0.97 -2.26 23.56
N LEU A 60 -0.31 -2.16 22.41
CA LEU A 60 1.09 -2.54 22.22
C LEU A 60 1.90 -1.29 21.86
N PRO A 61 2.43 -0.54 22.84
CA PRO A 61 3.13 0.72 22.59
C PRO A 61 4.36 0.58 21.68
N LYS A 62 4.98 -0.61 21.66
CA LYS A 62 6.14 -0.91 20.80
C LYS A 62 5.76 -1.35 19.39
N PHE A 63 4.47 -1.62 19.12
CA PHE A 63 4.03 -1.96 17.78
C PHE A 63 4.00 -0.71 16.91
N SER A 64 4.76 -0.74 15.83
CA SER A 64 4.76 0.29 14.80
C SER A 64 4.91 -0.36 13.42
N ILE A 65 4.18 0.15 12.45
CA ILE A 65 4.42 -0.11 11.03
C ILE A 65 4.56 1.26 10.37
N HIS A 66 5.66 1.46 9.66
CA HIS A 66 5.93 2.65 8.89
C HIS A 66 5.94 2.26 7.42
N ILE A 67 5.15 2.96 6.60
CA ILE A 67 5.09 2.77 5.15
C ILE A 67 5.34 4.11 4.51
N GLU A 68 6.43 4.19 3.75
CA GLU A 68 6.66 5.30 2.84
C GLU A 68 6.26 4.87 1.44
N THR A 69 5.72 5.78 0.65
CA THR A 69 5.33 5.47 -0.72
C THR A 69 5.76 6.57 -1.65
N LYS A 70 6.51 6.23 -2.70
CA LYS A 70 6.85 7.12 -3.81
C LYS A 70 6.22 6.59 -5.09
N TYR A 71 5.70 7.50 -5.91
CA TYR A 71 5.08 7.16 -7.20
C TYR A 71 5.94 7.70 -8.34
N GLU A 72 6.29 6.85 -9.31
CA GLU A 72 7.00 7.26 -10.53
C GLU A 72 6.33 6.67 -11.77
N ASP A 73 6.33 7.43 -12.87
CA ASP A 73 5.80 7.00 -14.17
C ASP A 73 6.79 6.07 -14.91
N ASN A 74 7.12 4.94 -14.26
CA ASN A 74 7.99 3.89 -14.80
C ASN A 74 7.44 2.50 -14.47
N LYS A 75 8.23 1.46 -14.75
CA LYS A 75 7.84 0.05 -14.60
C LYS A 75 8.44 -0.62 -13.37
N GLY A 76 8.78 0.13 -12.33
CA GLY A 76 9.48 -0.42 -11.16
C GLY A 76 10.98 -0.57 -11.39
N SER A 77 11.58 0.35 -12.14
CA SER A 77 13.00 0.28 -12.57
C SER A 77 13.94 1.18 -11.75
N ASN A 78 13.47 1.79 -10.66
CA ASN A 78 14.29 2.65 -9.80
C ASN A 78 14.63 1.94 -8.48
N ASP A 79 15.76 1.25 -8.46
CA ASP A 79 16.24 0.52 -7.27
C ASP A 79 16.73 1.46 -6.15
N SER A 80 16.95 2.74 -6.47
CA SER A 80 17.56 3.74 -5.57
C SER A 80 16.55 4.73 -4.97
N ILE A 81 15.26 4.50 -5.15
CA ILE A 81 14.22 5.50 -4.86
C ILE A 81 14.15 5.92 -3.37
N PHE A 82 14.63 5.08 -2.45
CA PHE A 82 14.70 5.32 -1.00
C PHE A 82 16.13 5.40 -0.45
N ASP A 83 17.13 5.56 -1.31
CA ASP A 83 18.54 5.53 -0.88
C ASP A 83 18.94 6.71 -0.01
N ASN A 84 18.18 7.81 0.03
CA ASN A 84 18.50 8.94 0.90
C ASN A 84 17.94 8.75 2.32
N GLU A 85 16.93 7.90 2.49
CA GLU A 85 16.16 7.76 3.71
C GLU A 85 16.59 6.55 4.57
N ALA A 86 17.14 5.50 3.97
CA ALA A 86 17.37 4.23 4.67
C ALA A 86 18.68 3.49 4.32
N LYS A 87 19.80 4.22 4.22
CA LYS A 87 21.11 3.66 3.78
C LYS A 87 21.64 2.48 4.60
N ASP A 88 21.18 2.31 5.84
CA ASP A 88 21.73 1.35 6.79
C ASP A 88 20.79 0.16 7.09
N LEU A 89 19.71 -0.01 6.31
CA LEU A 89 18.77 -1.12 6.48
C LEU A 89 18.97 -2.18 5.38
N GLU A 90 19.02 -3.44 5.77
CA GLU A 90 18.84 -4.55 4.82
C GLU A 90 17.43 -4.46 4.24
N ARG A 91 17.33 -4.47 2.90
CA ARG A 91 16.06 -4.35 2.19
C ARG A 91 15.81 -5.60 1.36
N GLU A 92 14.60 -6.14 1.50
CA GLU A 92 14.08 -7.18 0.61
C GLU A 92 13.15 -6.51 -0.42
N VAL A 93 13.42 -6.74 -1.71
CA VAL A 93 12.60 -6.21 -2.80
C VAL A 93 11.62 -7.28 -3.26
N CYS A 94 10.32 -6.96 -3.19
CA CYS A 94 9.25 -7.84 -3.65
C CYS A 94 8.44 -7.15 -4.75
N PHE A 95 8.43 -7.74 -5.95
CA PHE A 95 7.62 -7.28 -7.06
C PHE A 95 6.24 -7.92 -7.03
N ILE A 96 5.19 -7.09 -7.14
CA ILE A 96 3.81 -7.55 -7.22
C ILE A 96 3.32 -7.43 -8.66
N ASP A 97 2.83 -8.53 -9.24
CA ASP A 97 2.10 -8.58 -10.51
C ASP A 97 0.60 -8.76 -10.27
N ILE A 98 -0.15 -7.67 -10.44
CA ILE A 98 -1.61 -7.66 -10.26
C ILE A 98 -2.36 -8.61 -11.20
N ALA A 99 -1.75 -9.06 -12.29
CA ALA A 99 -2.35 -10.01 -13.22
C ALA A 99 -1.79 -11.41 -13.03
N CYS A 100 -0.48 -11.55 -12.84
CA CYS A 100 0.20 -12.86 -12.93
C CYS A 100 0.45 -13.54 -11.59
N ASP A 101 0.48 -12.83 -10.47
CA ASP A 101 0.74 -13.44 -9.17
C ASP A 101 -0.40 -14.39 -8.76
N GLU A 102 -0.04 -15.49 -8.10
CA GLU A 102 -1.02 -16.45 -7.61
C GLU A 102 -1.80 -15.87 -6.42
N ILE A 103 -3.14 -15.93 -6.52
CA ILE A 103 -4.04 -15.52 -5.45
C ILE A 103 -4.64 -16.78 -4.84
N PRO A 104 -4.62 -16.96 -3.50
CA PRO A 104 -5.30 -18.07 -2.86
C PRO A 104 -6.78 -18.10 -3.26
N GLU A 105 -7.29 -19.27 -3.65
CA GLU A 105 -8.64 -19.45 -4.20
C GLU A 105 -9.74 -18.80 -3.34
N ARG A 106 -9.60 -18.87 -2.00
CA ARG A 106 -10.53 -18.24 -1.04
C ARG A 106 -10.65 -16.71 -1.15
N TYR A 107 -9.68 -16.05 -1.77
CA TYR A 107 -9.66 -14.60 -2.00
C TYR A 107 -9.90 -14.25 -3.46
N TYR A 108 -9.83 -15.21 -4.39
CA TYR A 108 -10.02 -14.97 -5.80
C TYR A 108 -11.49 -14.64 -6.11
N LYS A 109 -11.69 -13.63 -6.94
CA LYS A 109 -12.98 -13.34 -7.57
C LYS A 109 -12.74 -12.97 -9.02
N GLU A 110 -13.39 -13.69 -9.93
CA GLU A 110 -13.26 -13.45 -11.38
C GLU A 110 -13.63 -12.01 -11.78
N SER A 111 -14.62 -11.41 -11.09
CA SER A 111 -15.02 -10.01 -11.33
C SER A 111 -13.95 -8.98 -10.94
N GLU A 112 -12.95 -9.36 -10.15
CA GLU A 112 -11.84 -8.52 -9.70
C GLU A 112 -10.53 -8.87 -10.43
N ASP A 113 -10.54 -9.82 -11.38
CA ASP A 113 -9.34 -10.28 -12.10
C ASP A 113 -8.99 -9.38 -13.31
N PRO A 114 -7.83 -8.69 -13.31
CA PRO A 114 -7.38 -7.87 -14.43
C PRO A 114 -7.12 -8.63 -15.74
N LYS A 115 -6.93 -9.95 -15.69
CA LYS A 115 -6.82 -10.81 -16.88
C LYS A 115 -8.14 -10.94 -17.64
N HIS A 116 -9.26 -10.77 -16.94
CA HIS A 116 -10.59 -10.88 -17.51
C HIS A 116 -11.28 -9.52 -17.68
N PHE A 117 -10.86 -8.51 -16.92
CA PHE A 117 -11.41 -7.16 -17.00
C PHE A 117 -10.97 -6.37 -18.23
N LYS A 118 -11.93 -5.66 -18.86
CA LYS A 118 -11.66 -4.61 -19.84
C LYS A 118 -12.53 -3.39 -19.55
N SER A 119 -11.90 -2.23 -19.47
CA SER A 119 -12.60 -0.96 -19.24
C SER A 119 -13.36 -0.54 -20.50
N GLU A 120 -14.69 -0.38 -20.39
CA GLU A 120 -15.52 0.14 -21.49
C GLU A 120 -15.17 1.58 -21.86
N LYS A 121 -14.80 2.41 -20.85
CA LYS A 121 -14.53 3.84 -21.04
C LYS A 121 -13.16 4.12 -21.66
N THR A 122 -12.15 3.35 -21.27
CA THR A 122 -10.74 3.62 -21.64
C THR A 122 -10.16 2.59 -22.59
N GLY A 123 -10.84 1.44 -22.76
CA GLY A 123 -10.33 0.31 -23.54
C GLY A 123 -9.17 -0.45 -22.89
N ARG A 124 -8.67 -0.03 -21.71
CA ARG A 124 -7.56 -0.69 -21.00
C ARG A 124 -7.94 -2.10 -20.54
N GLY A 125 -6.96 -2.98 -20.52
CA GLY A 125 -7.15 -4.41 -20.29
C GLY A 125 -7.59 -5.13 -21.57
N GLN A 126 -7.62 -6.45 -21.60
CA GLN A 126 -7.24 -7.38 -20.54
C GLN A 126 -5.72 -7.46 -20.34
N LEU A 127 -5.25 -7.61 -19.10
CA LEU A 127 -3.82 -7.75 -18.82
C LEU A 127 -3.36 -9.20 -19.04
N ARG A 128 -2.38 -9.40 -19.92
CA ARG A 128 -1.78 -10.71 -20.21
C ARG A 128 -0.35 -10.77 -19.66
N GLU A 129 0.26 -11.94 -19.70
CA GLU A 129 1.69 -12.06 -19.41
C GLU A 129 2.50 -11.07 -20.27
N GLY A 130 3.45 -10.36 -19.64
CA GLY A 130 4.19 -9.28 -20.29
C GLY A 130 3.42 -7.95 -20.46
N TRP A 131 2.25 -7.78 -19.82
CA TRP A 131 1.44 -6.55 -19.95
C TRP A 131 2.23 -5.28 -19.58
N ARG A 132 3.15 -5.37 -18.61
CA ARG A 132 3.99 -4.26 -18.16
C ARG A 132 4.77 -3.60 -19.30
N ASP A 133 5.08 -4.36 -20.37
CA ASP A 133 5.84 -3.83 -21.50
C ASP A 133 5.03 -3.18 -22.61
N SER A 134 3.77 -3.58 -22.73
CA SER A 134 2.89 -3.19 -23.83
C SER A 134 1.86 -2.11 -23.45
N HIS A 135 1.55 -1.98 -22.16
CA HIS A 135 0.47 -1.09 -21.72
C HIS A 135 0.97 0.31 -21.36
N GLN A 136 0.18 1.31 -21.77
CA GLN A 136 0.38 2.72 -21.44
C GLN A 136 -0.97 3.40 -21.17
N PRO A 137 -1.03 4.40 -20.26
CA PRO A 137 0.04 4.83 -19.36
C PRO A 137 0.36 3.78 -18.28
N ILE A 138 1.58 3.84 -17.73
CA ILE A 138 2.06 2.97 -16.64
C ILE A 138 2.75 3.81 -15.56
N MET A 139 2.64 3.37 -14.31
CA MET A 139 3.36 3.90 -13.16
C MET A 139 3.77 2.76 -12.23
N CYS A 140 4.64 3.04 -11.28
CA CYS A 140 5.01 2.16 -10.19
C CYS A 140 4.82 2.87 -8.84
N SER A 141 4.29 2.13 -7.86
CA SER A 141 4.19 2.55 -6.48
C SER A 141 5.25 1.77 -5.70
N TYR A 142 6.28 2.47 -5.25
CA TYR A 142 7.36 1.93 -4.43
C TYR A 142 6.95 2.08 -2.97
N LYS A 143 6.87 0.98 -2.23
CA LYS A 143 6.33 0.90 -0.86
C LYS A 143 7.29 0.22 0.08
#